data_AF-A0A443QLC2-F1
#
_entry.id   AF-A0A443QLC2-F1
#
_cell.length_a   1.000
_cell.length_b   1.000
_cell.length_c   1.000
_cell.angle_alpha   90.00
_cell.angle_beta   90.00
_cell.angle_gamma   90.00
#
_symmetry.space_group_name_H-M   'P 1'
#
loop_
_entity.id
_entity.type
_entity.pdbx_description
1 polymer ?
#
loop_
_entity_poly.entity_id
_entity_poly.type
_entity_poly.pdbx_seq_one_letter_code
_entity_poly.pdbx_strand_id
1 'polypeptide(L)'
;MKPNEDDIVVSGISGRFPNSDNIEEFWCNLISGNELCSADDRRWPVGFMGTPPISGKMKEISKIDAEFFKMCAKEAEFLDPQYRVLHEVVYEAIYDAGLIPETLRGSKTAVLVGECVKEVNHDFGRDLLERDKDRALVENDCGFLALTFGFKSAAFKIDTACASSFSCFNEGINMIKARHCENLVIGGVSLNLTP
;
A
#
# COMPACT_ATOMS: atom_id res chain seq x y z
N MET A 1 25.74 20.71 7.95
CA MET A 1 25.18 20.20 9.23
C MET A 1 25.43 18.71 9.24
N LYS A 2 26.08 18.15 10.26
CA LYS A 2 26.23 16.68 10.34
C LYS A 2 24.87 16.11 10.79
N PRO A 3 24.38 15.01 10.20
CA PRO A 3 23.18 14.35 10.70
C PRO A 3 23.38 13.97 12.16
N ASN A 4 22.38 14.24 12.99
CA ASN A 4 22.34 13.74 14.36
C ASN A 4 21.82 12.30 14.36
N GLU A 5 22.21 11.48 15.35
CA GLU A 5 21.73 10.09 15.45
C GLU A 5 20.21 9.99 15.69
N ASP A 6 19.58 11.08 16.15
CA ASP A 6 18.13 11.16 16.39
C ASP A 6 17.35 11.78 15.21
N ASP A 7 18.00 12.11 14.09
CA ASP A 7 17.33 12.70 12.93
C ASP A 7 16.44 11.67 12.24
N ILE A 8 15.17 12.01 12.05
CA ILE A 8 14.21 11.20 11.28
C ILE A 8 14.16 11.74 9.86
N VAL A 9 14.41 10.86 8.88
CA VAL A 9 14.46 11.23 7.46
C VAL A 9 13.48 10.39 6.64
N VAL A 10 12.97 10.95 5.56
CA VAL A 10 12.35 10.17 4.49
C VAL A 10 13.48 9.68 3.60
N SER A 11 13.81 8.40 3.70
CA SER A 11 14.95 7.82 2.99
C SER A 11 14.63 7.33 1.58
N GLY A 12 13.37 6.94 1.31
CA GLY A 12 12.93 6.54 -0.03
C GLY A 12 11.42 6.66 -0.20
N ILE A 13 11.00 6.77 -1.45
CA ILE A 13 9.60 6.94 -1.87
C ILE A 13 9.29 6.10 -3.10
N SER A 14 8.06 5.62 -3.20
CA SER A 14 7.48 5.11 -4.44
C SER A 14 5.96 5.28 -4.39
N GLY A 15 5.28 5.05 -5.51
CA GLY A 15 3.84 5.10 -5.59
C GLY A 15 3.30 4.75 -6.96
N ARG A 16 1.99 4.50 -6.99
CA ARG A 16 1.17 4.41 -8.19
C ARG A 16 0.05 5.43 -8.07
N PHE A 17 -0.19 6.18 -9.14
CA PHE A 17 -1.14 7.29 -9.15
C PHE A 17 -2.04 7.22 -10.39
N PRO A 18 -3.12 8.00 -10.45
CA PRO A 18 -3.93 8.10 -11.66
C PRO A 18 -3.07 8.34 -12.91
N ASN A 19 -3.25 7.49 -13.92
CA ASN A 19 -2.50 7.50 -15.18
C ASN A 19 -0.95 7.57 -15.05
N SER A 20 -0.38 7.14 -13.93
CA SER A 20 1.07 7.16 -13.67
C SER A 20 1.51 5.87 -12.97
N ASP A 21 2.33 5.07 -13.65
CA ASP A 21 2.77 3.76 -13.15
C ASP A 21 4.00 3.84 -12.23
N ASN A 22 4.52 5.04 -11.96
CA ASN A 22 5.60 5.30 -11.00
C ASN A 22 5.64 6.80 -10.65
N ILE A 23 6.53 7.17 -9.72
CA ILE A 23 6.68 8.55 -9.26
C ILE A 23 7.29 9.46 -10.33
N GLU A 24 8.07 8.94 -11.26
CA GLU A 24 8.68 9.68 -12.36
C GLU A 24 7.63 10.09 -13.40
N GLU A 25 6.75 9.17 -13.81
CA GLU A 25 5.60 9.45 -14.65
C GLU A 25 4.67 10.47 -13.99
N PHE A 26 4.42 10.29 -12.69
CA PHE A 26 3.59 11.22 -11.93
C PHE A 26 4.21 12.62 -11.91
N TRP A 27 5.52 12.71 -11.64
CA TRP A 27 6.26 13.96 -11.69
C TRP A 27 6.20 14.63 -13.06
N CYS A 28 6.42 13.88 -14.14
CA CYS A 28 6.34 14.38 -15.51
C CYS A 28 4.95 14.95 -15.83
N ASN A 29 3.90 14.28 -15.37
CA ASN A 29 2.53 14.75 -15.54
C ASN A 29 2.26 16.04 -14.75
N LEU A 30 2.75 16.13 -13.51
CA LEU A 30 2.59 17.33 -12.68
C LEU A 30 3.27 18.57 -13.30
N ILE A 31 4.53 18.45 -13.73
CA ILE A 31 5.26 19.59 -14.31
C ILE A 31 4.71 20.00 -15.67
N SER A 32 4.09 19.08 -16.40
CA SER A 32 3.47 19.34 -17.69
C SER A 32 2.04 19.91 -17.57
N GLY A 33 1.46 19.89 -16.37
CA GLY A 33 0.07 20.29 -16.15
C GLY A 33 -0.95 19.33 -16.77
N ASN A 34 -0.61 18.04 -16.89
CA ASN A 34 -1.49 17.04 -17.49
C ASN A 34 -2.65 16.70 -16.53
N GLU A 35 -3.85 16.60 -17.07
CA GLU A 35 -5.01 16.08 -16.34
C GLU A 35 -4.87 14.55 -16.17
N LEU A 36 -4.96 14.08 -14.93
CA LEU A 36 -4.81 12.67 -14.57
C LEU A 36 -6.15 11.97 -14.31
N CYS A 37 -7.23 12.73 -14.23
CA CYS A 37 -8.59 12.22 -14.11
C CYS A 37 -9.25 12.12 -15.48
N SER A 38 -9.97 11.03 -15.74
CA SER A 38 -10.58 10.80 -17.04
C SER A 38 -11.97 10.18 -16.93
N ALA A 39 -12.79 10.49 -17.94
CA ALA A 39 -14.06 9.82 -18.16
C ALA A 39 -13.83 8.54 -18.96
N ASP A 40 -13.79 7.41 -18.25
CA ASP A 40 -13.59 6.09 -18.82
C ASP A 40 -14.25 5.03 -17.93
N ASP A 41 -14.50 3.86 -18.53
CA ASP A 41 -15.23 2.75 -17.91
C ASP A 41 -14.34 1.80 -17.09
N ARG A 42 -13.10 2.17 -16.72
CA ARG A 42 -12.13 1.26 -16.05
C ARG A 42 -12.56 0.75 -14.67
N ARG A 43 -13.61 1.32 -14.07
CA ARG A 43 -14.17 0.87 -12.78
C ARG A 43 -15.63 0.49 -12.92
N TRP A 44 -16.43 1.40 -13.45
CA TRP A 44 -17.83 1.21 -13.79
C TRP A 44 -18.17 2.08 -15.01
N PRO A 45 -19.29 1.81 -15.71
CA PRO A 45 -19.71 2.62 -16.85
C PRO A 45 -19.83 4.10 -16.50
N VAL A 46 -19.35 5.00 -17.35
CA VAL A 46 -19.45 6.45 -17.14
C VAL A 46 -20.91 6.87 -16.90
N GLY A 47 -21.15 7.57 -15.78
CA GLY A 47 -22.49 8.02 -15.39
C GLY A 47 -23.35 6.94 -14.72
N PHE A 48 -22.80 5.76 -14.43
CA PHE A 48 -23.49 4.72 -13.67
C PHE A 48 -24.01 5.28 -12.34
N MET A 49 -25.30 5.04 -12.05
CA MET A 49 -26.00 5.55 -10.86
C MET A 49 -25.92 7.08 -10.66
N GLY A 50 -25.65 7.86 -11.71
CA GLY A 50 -25.48 9.31 -11.61
C GLY A 50 -24.15 9.75 -10.98
N THR A 51 -23.17 8.84 -10.87
CA THR A 51 -21.81 9.17 -10.43
C THR A 51 -21.15 10.19 -11.36
N PRO A 52 -20.27 11.07 -10.84
CA PRO A 52 -19.51 11.98 -11.68
C PRO A 52 -18.70 11.22 -12.75
N PRO A 53 -18.68 11.71 -13.99
CA PRO A 53 -18.02 11.00 -15.09
C PRO A 53 -16.49 10.97 -14.96
N ILE A 54 -15.90 11.92 -14.23
CA ILE A 54 -14.45 12.12 -14.14
C ILE A 54 -13.95 11.61 -12.79
N SER A 55 -12.95 10.72 -12.82
CA SER A 55 -12.25 10.25 -11.62
C SER A 55 -10.81 9.87 -11.92
N GLY A 56 -9.94 9.96 -10.91
CA GLY A 56 -8.55 9.50 -10.99
C GLY A 56 -8.48 7.98 -10.85
N LYS A 57 -7.89 7.31 -11.85
CA LYS A 57 -7.83 5.84 -11.93
C LYS A 57 -6.42 5.37 -12.27
N MET A 58 -5.87 4.46 -11.45
CA MET A 58 -4.64 3.74 -11.80
C MET A 58 -4.86 2.87 -13.04
N LYS A 59 -3.80 2.72 -13.86
CA LYS A 59 -3.87 1.96 -15.12
C LYS A 59 -4.09 0.47 -14.87
N GLU A 60 -3.36 -0.10 -13.91
CA GLU A 60 -3.42 -1.51 -13.53
C GLU A 60 -3.55 -1.64 -12.00
N ILE A 61 -4.37 -2.60 -11.55
CA ILE A 61 -4.61 -2.88 -10.12
C ILE A 61 -4.71 -4.39 -9.83
N SER A 62 -4.76 -5.23 -10.86
CA SER A 62 -5.09 -6.66 -10.73
C SER A 62 -3.87 -7.56 -10.56
N LYS A 63 -2.68 -7.07 -10.93
CA LYS A 63 -1.45 -7.86 -11.05
C LYS A 63 -0.57 -7.74 -9.81
N ILE A 64 0.19 -8.81 -9.56
CA ILE A 64 1.34 -8.88 -8.66
C ILE A 64 2.28 -9.96 -9.17
N ASP A 65 3.58 -9.75 -9.03
CA ASP A 65 4.58 -10.83 -9.22
C ASP A 65 4.62 -11.75 -7.97
N ALA A 66 3.69 -12.70 -7.93
CA ALA A 66 3.53 -13.61 -6.79
C ALA A 66 4.78 -14.48 -6.53
N GLU A 67 5.48 -14.91 -7.59
CA GLU A 67 6.70 -15.71 -7.45
C GLU A 67 7.83 -14.90 -6.80
N PHE A 68 7.99 -13.65 -7.24
CA PHE A 68 8.96 -12.73 -6.65
C PHE A 68 8.75 -12.53 -5.15
N PHE A 69 7.49 -12.32 -4.73
CA PHE A 69 7.14 -12.15 -3.32
C PHE A 69 6.99 -13.46 -2.54
N LYS A 70 7.27 -14.61 -3.17
CA LYS A 70 7.14 -15.95 -2.56
C LYS A 70 5.74 -16.22 -2.01
N MET A 71 4.73 -15.69 -2.69
CA MET A 71 3.32 -15.91 -2.39
C MET A 71 2.82 -17.11 -3.18
N CYS A 72 1.99 -17.94 -2.55
CA CYS A 72 1.28 -18.99 -3.27
C CYS A 72 0.17 -18.38 -4.13
N ALA A 73 -0.30 -19.12 -5.15
CA ALA A 73 -1.33 -18.62 -6.07
C ALA A 73 -2.62 -18.19 -5.34
N LYS A 74 -3.02 -18.92 -4.30
CA LYS A 74 -4.20 -18.59 -3.49
C LYS A 74 -4.00 -17.29 -2.70
N GLU A 75 -2.83 -17.11 -2.07
CA GLU A 75 -2.51 -15.87 -1.35
C GLU A 75 -2.60 -14.66 -2.30
N ALA A 76 -2.01 -14.75 -3.50
CA ALA A 76 -2.08 -13.69 -4.49
C ALA A 76 -3.50 -13.43 -5.00
N GLU A 77 -4.33 -14.47 -5.15
CA GLU A 77 -5.74 -14.36 -5.56
C GLU A 77 -6.61 -13.66 -4.50
N PHE A 78 -6.42 -14.01 -3.23
CA PHE A 78 -7.19 -13.46 -2.11
C PHE A 78 -6.68 -12.11 -1.58
N LEU A 79 -5.46 -11.72 -1.94
CA LEU A 79 -4.88 -10.44 -1.52
C LEU A 79 -5.66 -9.27 -2.13
N ASP A 80 -6.03 -8.30 -1.30
CA ASP A 80 -6.69 -7.07 -1.75
C ASP A 80 -5.83 -6.38 -2.84
N PRO A 81 -6.42 -5.94 -3.98
CA PRO A 81 -5.73 -5.20 -5.03
C PRO A 81 -4.88 -4.01 -4.52
N GLN A 82 -5.33 -3.33 -3.46
CA GLN A 82 -4.57 -2.27 -2.80
C GLN A 82 -3.24 -2.78 -2.28
N TYR A 83 -3.25 -3.95 -1.66
CA TYR A 83 -2.05 -4.56 -1.09
C TYR A 83 -1.20 -5.27 -2.13
N ARG A 84 -1.75 -5.71 -3.26
CA ARG A 84 -0.96 -6.19 -4.40
C ARG A 84 0.00 -5.10 -4.88
N VAL A 85 -0.56 -3.93 -5.17
CA VAL A 85 0.21 -2.75 -5.57
C VAL A 85 1.16 -2.31 -4.46
N LEU A 86 0.69 -2.32 -3.20
CA LEU A 86 1.52 -1.87 -2.07
C LEU A 86 2.75 -2.76 -1.84
N HIS A 87 2.71 -4.07 -2.14
CA HIS A 87 3.89 -4.93 -2.05
C HIS A 87 4.99 -4.47 -3.02
N GLU A 88 4.63 -4.19 -4.28
CA GLU A 88 5.57 -3.67 -5.29
C GLU A 88 6.09 -2.28 -4.90
N VAL A 89 5.19 -1.38 -4.49
CA VAL A 89 5.55 -0.01 -4.09
C VAL A 89 6.48 0.01 -2.86
N VAL A 90 6.26 -0.86 -1.87
CA VAL A 90 7.15 -0.95 -0.70
C VAL A 90 8.52 -1.48 -1.11
N TYR A 91 8.57 -2.48 -1.99
CA TYR A 91 9.85 -2.98 -2.52
C TYR A 91 10.64 -1.85 -3.21
N GLU A 92 9.97 -1.10 -4.08
CA GLU A 92 10.56 0.03 -4.81
C GLU A 92 11.01 1.16 -3.89
N ALA A 93 10.22 1.51 -2.87
CA ALA A 93 10.58 2.55 -1.92
C ALA A 93 11.82 2.17 -1.08
N ILE A 94 11.97 0.89 -0.73
CA ILE A 94 13.20 0.38 -0.08
C ILE A 94 14.40 0.49 -1.03
N TYR A 95 14.19 0.18 -2.31
CA TYR A 95 15.25 0.29 -3.32
C TYR A 95 15.65 1.75 -3.58
N ASP A 96 14.69 2.66 -3.66
CA ASP A 96 14.91 4.11 -3.78
C ASP A 96 15.72 4.65 -2.59
N ALA A 97 15.51 4.10 -1.39
CA ALA A 97 16.33 4.39 -0.22
C ALA A 97 17.79 3.87 -0.31
N GLY A 98 18.17 3.21 -1.41
CA GLY A 98 19.48 2.59 -1.58
C GLY A 98 19.69 1.35 -0.69
N LEU A 99 18.60 0.76 -0.20
CA LEU A 99 18.61 -0.42 0.66
C LEU A 99 18.19 -1.67 -0.12
N ILE A 100 18.63 -2.83 0.39
CA ILE A 100 18.25 -4.14 -0.13
C ILE A 100 17.22 -4.73 0.85
N PRO A 101 15.98 -5.07 0.42
CA PRO A 101 14.94 -5.56 1.33
C PRO A 101 15.35 -6.74 2.21
N GLU A 102 16.19 -7.64 1.69
CA GLU A 102 16.74 -8.78 2.41
C GLU A 102 17.54 -8.37 3.66
N THR A 103 18.20 -7.21 3.62
CA THR A 103 18.97 -6.68 4.75
C THR A 103 18.10 -6.16 5.89
N LEU A 104 16.82 -5.87 5.62
CA LEU A 104 15.84 -5.44 6.61
C LEU A 104 15.07 -6.60 7.24
N ARG A 105 15.22 -7.84 6.74
CA ARG A 105 14.57 -9.01 7.34
C ARG A 105 15.04 -9.20 8.78
N GLY A 106 14.09 -9.35 9.71
CA GLY A 106 14.39 -9.49 11.14
C GLY A 106 14.59 -8.17 11.88
N SER A 107 14.66 -7.04 11.18
CA SER A 107 14.82 -5.72 11.79
C SER A 107 13.55 -5.25 12.51
N LYS A 108 13.71 -4.27 13.42
CA LYS A 108 12.59 -3.57 14.06
C LYS A 108 11.98 -2.53 13.10
N THR A 109 11.60 -2.96 11.91
CA THR A 109 10.85 -2.14 10.96
C THR A 109 9.37 -2.26 11.28
N ALA A 110 8.67 -1.14 11.42
CA ALA A 110 7.21 -1.11 11.58
C ALA A 110 6.53 -0.75 10.26
N VAL A 111 5.29 -1.20 10.07
CA VAL A 111 4.47 -0.96 8.88
C VAL A 111 3.16 -0.30 9.29
N LEU A 112 2.94 0.93 8.83
CA LEU A 112 1.72 1.68 9.09
C LEU A 112 1.07 2.02 7.77
N VAL A 113 -0.17 1.57 7.57
CA VAL A 113 -0.91 1.82 6.32
C VAL A 113 -2.17 2.62 6.61
N GLY A 114 -2.29 3.78 5.96
CA GLY A 114 -3.52 4.54 5.93
C GLY A 114 -4.51 3.91 4.96
N GLU A 115 -5.60 3.36 5.47
CA GLU A 115 -6.66 2.71 4.68
C GLU A 115 -8.01 3.14 5.26
N CYS A 116 -8.84 3.80 4.45
CA CYS A 116 -10.20 4.21 4.87
C CYS A 116 -11.30 3.33 4.27
N VAL A 117 -11.03 2.71 3.11
CA VAL A 117 -12.05 1.93 2.40
C VAL A 117 -11.47 0.58 2.01
N LYS A 118 -12.13 -0.49 2.48
CA LYS A 118 -11.90 -1.87 2.03
C LYS A 118 -13.16 -2.37 1.32
N GLU A 119 -13.12 -2.34 -0.01
CA GLU A 119 -14.27 -2.67 -0.85
C GLU A 119 -14.27 -4.14 -1.29
N VAL A 120 -13.09 -4.76 -1.34
CA VAL A 120 -12.97 -6.21 -1.58
C VAL A 120 -13.25 -6.94 -0.28
N ASN A 121 -14.52 -7.13 0.02
CA ASN A 121 -14.98 -8.04 1.06
C ASN A 121 -15.22 -9.41 0.42
N HIS A 122 -14.29 -10.35 0.63
CA HIS A 122 -14.60 -11.75 0.38
C HIS A 122 -15.73 -12.16 1.33
N ASP A 123 -16.93 -12.41 0.79
CA ASP A 123 -18.16 -12.76 1.53
C ASP A 123 -17.87 -13.59 2.79
N PHE A 124 -18.08 -12.97 3.95
CA PHE A 124 -17.79 -13.54 5.28
C PHE A 124 -18.78 -14.65 5.68
N GLY A 125 -19.85 -14.86 4.91
CA GLY A 125 -20.99 -15.69 5.31
C GLY A 125 -21.18 -17.01 4.57
N ARG A 126 -20.47 -17.26 3.45
CA ARG A 126 -20.75 -18.45 2.62
C ARG A 126 -19.87 -19.68 2.92
N ASP A 127 -18.63 -19.49 3.38
CA ASP A 127 -17.68 -20.59 3.57
C ASP A 127 -17.02 -20.60 4.96
N LEU A 128 -17.80 -20.42 6.04
CA LEU A 128 -17.30 -20.61 7.42
C LEU A 128 -16.75 -22.02 7.69
N LEU A 129 -17.04 -22.98 6.79
CA LEU A 129 -16.59 -24.37 6.86
C LEU A 129 -15.26 -24.63 6.15
N GLU A 130 -14.77 -23.70 5.32
CA GLU A 130 -13.52 -23.83 4.56
C GLU A 130 -12.56 -22.66 4.82
N ARG A 131 -12.26 -22.39 6.10
CA ARG A 131 -11.16 -21.48 6.45
C ARG A 131 -9.83 -22.14 6.07
N ASP A 132 -9.45 -21.99 4.81
CA ASP A 132 -8.13 -22.30 4.31
C ASP A 132 -7.10 -21.44 5.07
N LYS A 133 -6.02 -22.06 5.54
CA LYS A 133 -5.01 -21.35 6.37
C LYS A 133 -4.37 -20.21 5.60
N ASP A 134 -4.23 -20.39 4.30
CA ASP A 134 -3.64 -19.40 3.37
C ASP A 134 -4.51 -18.14 3.29
N ARG A 135 -5.85 -18.28 3.38
CA ARG A 135 -6.79 -17.15 3.37
C ARG A 135 -6.74 -16.34 4.66
N ALA A 136 -6.65 -17.00 5.81
CA ALA A 136 -6.57 -16.32 7.10
C ALA A 136 -5.30 -15.46 7.25
N LEU A 137 -4.23 -15.81 6.53
CA LEU A 137 -2.98 -15.06 6.53
C LEU A 137 -3.11 -13.73 5.79
N VAL A 138 -3.71 -13.75 4.60
CA VAL A 138 -3.90 -12.55 3.77
C VAL A 138 -5.04 -11.66 4.24
N GLU A 139 -5.98 -12.16 5.05
CA GLU A 139 -7.05 -11.36 5.67
C GLU A 139 -6.51 -10.18 6.50
N ASN A 140 -5.33 -10.34 7.10
CA ASN A 140 -4.59 -9.24 7.73
C ASN A 140 -3.59 -8.65 6.74
N ASP A 141 -4.07 -7.85 5.79
CA ASP A 141 -3.27 -7.40 4.64
C ASP A 141 -1.97 -6.68 5.07
N CYS A 142 -2.03 -5.83 6.10
CA CYS A 142 -0.88 -5.10 6.62
C CYS A 142 0.10 -6.01 7.37
N GLY A 143 -0.40 -7.01 8.11
CA GLY A 143 0.43 -8.03 8.75
C GLY A 143 1.10 -8.94 7.72
N PHE A 144 0.38 -9.29 6.65
CA PHE A 144 0.92 -10.07 5.54
C PHE A 144 2.03 -9.32 4.81
N LEU A 145 1.83 -8.02 4.55
CA LEU A 145 2.88 -7.15 4.00
C LEU A 145 4.15 -7.16 4.86
N ALA A 146 4.02 -6.98 6.18
CA ALA A 146 5.16 -7.05 7.09
C ALA A 146 5.83 -8.43 7.09
N LEU A 147 5.04 -9.51 6.99
CA LEU A 147 5.53 -10.88 6.92
C LEU A 147 6.34 -11.14 5.64
N THR A 148 5.85 -10.69 4.48
CA THR A 148 6.51 -10.82 3.18
C THR A 148 7.95 -10.27 3.25
N PHE A 149 8.11 -9.06 3.79
CA PHE A 149 9.42 -8.42 3.96
C PHE A 149 10.17 -8.84 5.22
N GLY A 150 9.58 -9.66 6.10
CA GLY A 150 10.22 -10.18 7.30
C GLY A 150 10.43 -9.14 8.41
N PHE A 151 9.64 -8.06 8.42
CA PHE A 151 9.69 -7.01 9.44
C PHE A 151 9.16 -7.51 10.79
N LYS A 152 9.76 -7.05 11.89
CA LYS A 152 9.52 -7.59 13.24
C LYS A 152 8.98 -6.59 14.26
N SER A 153 8.62 -5.37 13.85
CA SER A 153 7.90 -4.42 14.71
C SER A 153 6.40 -4.42 14.37
N ALA A 154 5.65 -3.42 14.87
CA ALA A 154 4.21 -3.35 14.71
C ALA A 154 3.81 -3.21 13.23
N ALA A 155 2.69 -3.85 12.86
CA ALA A 155 2.09 -3.74 11.54
C ALA A 155 0.58 -3.52 11.73
N PHE A 156 0.09 -2.34 11.38
CA PHE A 156 -1.32 -2.00 11.59
C PHE A 156 -1.81 -0.91 10.64
N LYS A 157 -3.14 -0.80 10.57
CA LYS A 157 -3.85 0.13 9.70
C LYS A 157 -4.39 1.29 10.53
N ILE A 158 -4.35 2.49 9.99
CA ILE A 158 -4.95 3.68 10.61
C ILE A 158 -6.07 4.17 9.70
N ASP A 159 -7.25 4.37 10.27
CA ASP A 159 -8.38 5.02 9.62
C ASP A 159 -8.74 6.31 10.35
N THR A 160 -8.35 7.43 9.76
CA THR A 160 -8.81 8.78 10.10
C THR A 160 -9.38 9.46 8.85
N ALA A 161 -10.10 8.70 8.02
CA ALA A 161 -10.62 9.13 6.74
C ALA A 161 -9.54 9.70 5.79
N CYS A 162 -9.76 10.89 5.22
CA CYS A 162 -8.82 11.50 4.28
C CYS A 162 -7.43 11.80 4.87
N ALA A 163 -7.29 11.80 6.20
CA ALA A 163 -6.02 12.04 6.88
C ALA A 163 -5.24 10.77 7.21
N SER A 164 -5.75 9.57 6.89
CA SER A 164 -5.18 8.28 7.35
C SER A 164 -3.68 8.12 7.09
N SER A 165 -3.22 8.36 5.86
CA SER A 165 -1.80 8.23 5.51
C SER A 165 -0.92 9.25 6.24
N PHE A 166 -1.42 10.48 6.46
CA PHE A 166 -0.71 11.49 7.22
C PHE A 166 -0.68 11.18 8.73
N SER A 167 -1.76 10.59 9.26
CA SER A 167 -1.79 10.10 10.64
C SER A 167 -0.76 9.00 10.88
N CYS A 168 -0.48 8.16 9.88
CA CYS A 168 0.63 7.18 9.94
C CYS A 168 2.00 7.85 10.10
N PHE A 169 2.25 9.02 9.48
CA PHE A 169 3.48 9.78 9.71
C PHE A 169 3.62 10.23 11.17
N ASN A 170 2.56 10.83 11.73
CA ASN A 170 2.59 11.28 13.11
C ASN A 170 2.85 10.12 14.08
N GLU A 171 2.13 9.01 13.90
CA GLU A 171 2.29 7.83 14.76
C GLU A 171 3.66 7.16 14.58
N GLY A 172 4.11 6.97 13.34
CA GLY A 172 5.40 6.39 13.05
C GLY A 172 6.56 7.19 13.66
N ILE A 173 6.53 8.52 13.54
CA ILE A 173 7.52 9.40 14.16
C ILE A 173 7.57 9.20 15.68
N ASN A 174 6.42 9.06 16.34
CA ASN A 174 6.35 8.77 17.77
C ASN A 174 6.94 7.40 18.10
N MET A 175 6.68 6.38 17.27
CA MET A 175 7.26 5.05 17.44
C MET A 175 8.79 5.03 17.32
N ILE A 176 9.38 5.77 16.37
CA ILE A 176 10.85 5.92 16.27
C ILE A 176 11.38 6.62 17.53
N LYS A 177 10.78 7.74 17.93
CA LYS A 177 11.21 8.49 19.13
C LYS A 177 11.12 7.65 20.41
N ALA A 178 10.11 6.80 20.50
CA ALA A 178 9.92 5.85 21.61
C ALA A 178 10.80 4.59 21.50
N ARG A 179 11.61 4.46 20.44
CA ARG A 179 12.47 3.29 20.14
C ARG A 179 11.69 1.97 20.01
N HIS A 180 10.43 2.04 19.59
CA HIS A 180 9.61 0.87 19.26
C HIS A 180 9.96 0.29 17.88
N CYS A 181 10.53 1.11 17.01
CA CYS A 181 11.08 0.71 15.72
C CYS A 181 12.35 1.50 15.40
N GLU A 182 13.13 0.97 14.47
CA GLU A 182 14.35 1.60 13.93
C GLU A 182 14.10 2.10 12.49
N ASN A 183 13.19 1.46 11.75
CA ASN A 183 12.72 1.92 10.44
C ASN A 183 11.20 1.92 10.39
N LEU A 184 10.65 2.69 9.46
CA LEU A 184 9.22 2.78 9.20
C LEU A 184 8.94 2.56 7.71
N VAL A 185 7.95 1.74 7.43
CA VAL A 185 7.23 1.75 6.16
C VAL A 185 5.90 2.44 6.42
N ILE A 186 5.68 3.55 5.72
CA ILE A 186 4.43 4.31 5.77
C ILE A 186 3.77 4.23 4.40
N GLY A 187 2.56 3.70 4.35
CA GLY A 187 1.77 3.55 3.14
C GLY A 187 0.43 4.28 3.22
N GLY A 188 -0.15 4.56 2.07
CA GLY A 188 -1.52 5.00 1.92
C GLY A 188 -2.15 4.31 0.72
N VAL A 189 -3.35 3.77 0.90
CA VAL A 189 -4.07 3.06 -0.17
C VAL A 189 -5.49 3.59 -0.31
N SER A 190 -5.93 3.69 -1.56
CA SER A 190 -7.31 4.02 -1.90
C SER A 190 -7.61 3.53 -3.31
N LEU A 191 -8.63 2.67 -3.40
CA LEU A 191 -9.21 2.21 -4.66
C LEU A 191 -10.72 2.38 -4.62
N ASN A 192 -11.27 2.89 -5.73
CA ASN A 192 -12.71 2.88 -5.97
C ASN A 192 -13.02 1.71 -6.93
N LEU A 193 -13.62 0.66 -6.40
CA LEU A 193 -14.06 -0.58 -7.06
C LEU A 193 -15.59 -0.71 -7.03
N THR A 194 -16.24 -0.09 -6.05
CA THR A 194 -17.70 0.02 -5.94
C THR A 194 -18.18 1.44 -6.28
N PRO A 195 -19.26 1.58 -7.08
CA PRO A 195 -19.79 2.87 -7.53
C PRO A 195 -20.63 3.61 -6.48
#